data_AF-A0A7W1TJQ3-F1
#
_entry.id   AF-A0A7W1TJQ3-F1
#
_cell.length_a   1.000
_cell.length_b   1.000
_cell.length_c   1.000
_cell.angle_alpha   90.00
_cell.angle_beta   90.00
_cell.angle_gamma   90.00
#
_symmetry.space_group_name_H-M   'P 1'
#
loop_
_entity.id
_entity.type
_entity.pdbx_description
1 polymer ?
#
loop_
_entity_poly.entity_id
_entity_poly.type
_entity_poly.pdbx_seq_one_letter_code
_entity_poly.pdbx_strand_id
1 'polypeptide(L)'
;MMQSKTSVRWRRVLDYMACYSLVFVVLLLALAVFFVWQGTAVVLITAMLDASSVNSLLYFGPLTLLGLVLFVICMAAEPYLVHGIAQRQLQHRFLQFAVPLISAVVLAELLRGWAITSLVNATH
;
A
#
# COMPACT_ATOMS: atom_id res chain seq x y z
N MET A 1 -25.53 11.13 41.41
CA MET A 1 -25.09 10.23 40.32
C MET A 1 -24.67 11.07 39.12
N MET A 2 -23.38 11.42 39.01
CA MET A 2 -22.88 12.41 38.04
C MET A 2 -21.61 11.94 37.29
N GLN A 3 -21.43 10.61 37.15
CA GLN A 3 -20.21 10.01 36.59
C GLN A 3 -20.34 9.34 35.20
N SER A 4 -21.51 9.33 34.53
CA SER A 4 -21.63 8.56 33.28
C SER A 4 -21.33 9.32 31.98
N LYS A 5 -21.20 10.66 31.98
CA LYS A 5 -20.98 11.42 30.73
C LYS A 5 -19.52 11.44 30.25
N THR A 6 -18.56 11.37 31.16
CA THR A 6 -17.12 11.44 30.80
C THR A 6 -16.63 10.15 30.16
N SER A 7 -17.03 8.97 30.67
CA SER A 7 -16.61 7.68 30.14
C SER A 7 -17.05 7.46 28.68
N VAL A 8 -18.24 7.93 28.31
CA VAL A 8 -18.77 7.84 26.94
C VAL A 8 -18.00 8.78 25.99
N ARG A 9 -17.53 9.93 26.48
CA ARG A 9 -16.73 10.88 25.69
C ARG A 9 -15.33 10.33 25.41
N TRP A 10 -14.67 9.74 26.42
CA TRP A 10 -13.35 9.14 26.28
C TRP A 10 -13.35 7.93 25.35
N ARG A 11 -14.36 7.05 25.43
CA ARG A 11 -14.49 5.91 24.53
C ARG A 11 -14.60 6.33 23.07
N ARG A 12 -15.39 7.38 22.77
CA ARG A 12 -15.46 7.95 21.41
C ARG A 12 -14.12 8.47 20.92
N VAL A 13 -13.35 9.18 21.76
CA VAL A 13 -12.02 9.68 21.38
C VAL A 13 -11.07 8.52 21.06
N LEU A 14 -11.10 7.45 21.85
CA LEU A 14 -10.27 6.26 21.60
C LEU A 14 -10.66 5.56 20.30
N ASP A 15 -11.95 5.46 19.97
CA ASP A 15 -12.42 4.86 18.72
C ASP A 15 -11.95 5.66 17.50
N TYR A 16 -11.96 7.00 17.59
CA TYR A 16 -11.41 7.88 16.55
C TYR A 16 -9.88 7.73 16.42
N MET A 17 -9.15 7.71 17.54
CA MET A 17 -7.70 7.51 17.55
C MET A 17 -7.33 6.16 16.91
N ALA A 18 -8.07 5.09 17.22
CA ALA A 18 -7.90 3.79 16.59
C ALA A 18 -8.14 3.84 15.08
N CYS A 19 -9.18 4.54 14.62
CA CYS A 19 -9.45 4.73 13.19
C CYS A 19 -8.30 5.45 12.48
N TYR A 20 -7.83 6.58 13.02
CA TYR A 20 -6.69 7.31 12.45
C TYR A 20 -5.40 6.49 12.45
N SER A 21 -5.17 5.67 13.48
CA SER A 21 -4.02 4.76 13.51
C SER A 21 -4.06 3.75 12.36
N LEU A 22 -5.24 3.21 12.03
CA LEU A 22 -5.40 2.27 10.92
C LEU A 22 -5.24 2.95 9.56
N VAL A 23 -5.77 4.17 9.40
CA VAL A 23 -5.54 5.00 8.19
C VAL A 23 -4.04 5.24 7.99
N PHE A 24 -3.33 5.59 9.07
CA PHE A 24 -1.88 5.77 9.03
C PHE A 24 -1.14 4.49 8.63
N VAL A 25 -1.57 3.33 9.14
CA VAL A 25 -1.02 2.03 8.73
C VAL A 25 -1.27 1.77 7.24
N VAL A 26 -2.47 2.04 6.71
CA VAL A 26 -2.75 1.92 5.26
C VAL A 26 -1.81 2.80 4.44
N LEU A 27 -1.56 4.03 4.90
CA LEU A 27 -0.65 4.96 4.23
C LEU A 27 0.79 4.44 4.22
N LEU A 28 1.27 3.87 5.33
CA LEU A 28 2.59 3.23 5.38
C LEU A 28 2.68 2.02 4.46
N LEU A 29 1.64 1.19 4.40
CA LEU A 29 1.57 0.04 3.48
C LEU A 29 1.59 0.50 2.02
N ALA A 30 0.83 1.52 1.66
CA ALA A 30 0.83 2.09 0.31
C ALA A 30 2.21 2.63 -0.07
N LEU A 31 2.87 3.34 0.85
CA LEU A 31 4.23 3.84 0.65
C LEU A 31 5.24 2.71 0.46
N ALA A 32 5.13 1.64 1.26
CA ALA A 32 5.96 0.44 1.11
C ALA A 32 5.75 -0.23 -0.27
N VAL A 33 4.50 -0.40 -0.70
CA VAL A 33 4.17 -0.92 -2.05
C VAL A 33 4.85 -0.06 -3.12
N PHE A 34 4.74 1.26 -3.04
CA PHE A 34 5.36 2.17 -4.00
C PHE A 34 6.88 1.96 -4.10
N PHE A 35 7.59 1.93 -2.98
CA PHE A 35 9.05 1.75 -2.98
C PHE A 35 9.49 0.37 -3.47
N VAL A 36 8.78 -0.69 -3.08
CA VAL A 36 9.08 -2.05 -3.53
C VAL A 36 8.90 -2.14 -5.05
N TRP A 37 7.76 -1.67 -5.57
CA TRP A 37 7.49 -1.68 -7.01
C TRP A 37 8.44 -0.78 -7.80
N GLN A 38 8.87 0.35 -7.24
CA GLN A 38 9.90 1.19 -7.86
C GLN A 38 11.20 0.39 -8.07
N GLY A 39 11.65 -0.33 -7.05
CA GLY A 39 12.84 -1.19 -7.14
C GLY A 39 12.63 -2.34 -8.13
N THR A 40 11.49 -3.03 -8.07
CA THR A 40 11.16 -4.12 -8.99
C THR A 40 11.13 -3.64 -10.44
N ALA A 41 10.55 -2.46 -10.72
CA ALA A 41 10.50 -1.90 -12.06
C ALA A 41 11.90 -1.68 -12.66
N VAL A 42 12.84 -1.14 -11.87
CA VAL A 42 14.23 -0.98 -12.31
C VAL A 42 14.84 -2.32 -12.68
N VAL A 43 14.73 -3.33 -11.80
CA VAL A 43 15.30 -4.66 -12.02
C VAL A 43 14.67 -5.33 -13.24
N LEU A 44 13.35 -5.25 -13.41
CA LEU A 44 12.65 -5.84 -14.55
C LEU A 44 13.09 -5.20 -15.87
N ILE A 45 13.21 -3.88 -15.90
CA ILE A 45 13.67 -3.14 -17.08
C ILE A 45 15.09 -3.57 -17.43
N THR A 46 16.00 -3.66 -16.46
CA THR A 46 17.37 -4.12 -16.72
C THR A 46 17.46 -5.57 -17.16
N ALA A 47 16.51 -6.42 -16.76
CA ALA A 47 16.47 -7.84 -17.15
C ALA A 47 15.87 -8.06 -18.54
N MET A 48 14.92 -7.21 -18.97
CA MET A 48 14.15 -7.39 -20.20
C MET A 48 14.61 -6.50 -21.35
N LEU A 49 15.12 -5.30 -21.04
CA LEU A 49 15.60 -4.33 -22.02
C LEU A 49 17.09 -4.14 -21.86
N ASP A 50 17.81 -4.21 -22.97
CA ASP A 50 19.20 -3.80 -23.01
C ASP A 50 19.28 -2.32 -22.62
N ALA A 51 20.18 -1.99 -21.68
CA ALA A 51 20.18 -0.70 -20.96
C ALA A 51 20.26 0.53 -21.89
N SER A 52 20.69 0.34 -23.14
CA SER A 52 20.78 1.37 -24.17
C SER A 52 19.43 1.84 -24.74
N SER A 53 18.35 1.07 -24.56
CA SER A 53 17.03 1.31 -25.16
C SER A 53 15.96 1.80 -24.17
N VAL A 54 16.33 2.01 -22.91
CA VAL A 54 15.39 2.36 -21.84
C VAL A 54 14.86 3.78 -22.04
N ASN A 55 13.65 3.86 -22.58
CA ASN A 55 12.95 5.13 -22.71
C ASN A 55 12.40 5.56 -21.35
N SER A 56 12.74 6.77 -20.89
CA SER A 56 12.31 7.31 -19.59
C SER A 56 10.79 7.26 -19.40
N LEU A 57 10.01 7.36 -20.49
CA LEU A 57 8.55 7.27 -20.44
C LEU A 57 8.04 5.90 -19.95
N LEU A 58 8.73 4.81 -20.31
CA LEU A 58 8.39 3.44 -19.90
C LEU A 58 8.67 3.21 -18.40
N TYR A 59 9.58 3.99 -17.81
CA TYR A 59 9.83 3.95 -16.37
C TYR A 59 8.85 4.83 -15.59
N PHE A 60 8.72 6.10 -15.98
CA PHE A 60 7.91 7.08 -15.26
C PHE A 60 6.41 6.84 -15.40
N GLY A 61 5.93 6.37 -16.55
CA GLY A 61 4.50 6.16 -16.80
C GLY A 61 3.86 5.19 -15.79
N PRO A 62 4.32 3.93 -15.71
CA PRO A 62 3.79 2.95 -14.78
C PRO A 62 3.94 3.36 -13.31
N LEU A 63 5.08 3.98 -12.94
CA LEU A 63 5.30 4.45 -11.57
C LEU A 63 4.34 5.57 -11.18
N THR A 64 4.08 6.51 -12.09
CA THR A 64 3.14 7.60 -11.85
C THR A 64 1.72 7.07 -11.73
N LEU A 65 1.34 6.13 -12.59
CA LEU A 65 0.03 5.48 -12.54
C LEU A 65 -0.14 4.68 -11.23
N LEU A 66 0.88 3.95 -10.80
CA LEU A 66 0.91 3.25 -9.52
C LEU A 66 0.75 4.21 -8.35
N GLY A 67 1.50 5.31 -8.32
CA GLY A 67 1.40 6.34 -7.29
C GLY A 67 -0.01 6.95 -7.23
N LEU A 68 -0.63 7.21 -8.38
CA LEU A 68 -1.98 7.75 -8.48
C LEU A 68 -3.02 6.76 -7.94
N VAL A 69 -2.92 5.48 -8.28
CA VAL A 69 -3.80 4.43 -7.75
C VAL A 69 -3.67 4.32 -6.22
N LEU A 70 -2.44 4.30 -5.70
CA LEU A 70 -2.18 4.24 -4.26
C LEU A 70 -2.71 5.48 -3.53
N PHE A 71 -2.58 6.66 -4.14
CA PHE A 71 -3.14 7.90 -3.61
C PHE A 71 -4.67 7.83 -3.52
N VAL A 72 -5.35 7.37 -4.57
CA VAL A 72 -6.81 7.18 -4.56
C VAL A 72 -7.24 6.18 -3.49
N ILE A 73 -6.50 5.08 -3.31
CA ILE A 73 -6.78 4.10 -2.25
C ILE A 73 -6.66 4.75 -0.86
N CYS A 74 -5.60 5.54 -0.62
CA CYS A 74 -5.43 6.23 0.66
C CYS A 74 -6.55 7.25 0.92
N MET A 75 -6.93 8.03 -0.09
CA MET A 75 -8.03 9.00 -0.02
C MET A 75 -9.39 8.32 0.23
N ALA A 76 -9.59 7.11 -0.32
CA ALA A 76 -10.81 6.33 -0.11
C ALA A 76 -10.83 5.60 1.25
N ALA A 77 -9.67 5.25 1.80
CA ALA A 77 -9.56 4.49 3.05
C ALA A 77 -10.13 5.26 4.24
N GLU A 78 -9.89 6.57 4.33
CA GLU A 78 -10.37 7.42 5.43
C GLU A 78 -11.91 7.42 5.55
N PRO A 79 -12.70 7.85 4.54
CA PRO A 79 -14.16 7.84 4.66
C PRO A 79 -14.71 6.42 4.85
N TYR A 80 -14.04 5.40 4.29
CA TYR A 80 -14.48 4.01 4.43
C TYR A 80 -14.32 3.45 5.86
N LEU A 81 -13.20 3.77 6.52
CA LEU A 81 -12.91 3.37 7.90
C LEU A 81 -13.74 4.17 8.92
N VAL A 82 -13.97 5.45 8.67
CA VAL A 82 -14.83 6.30 9.52
C VAL A 82 -16.26 5.77 9.56
N HIS A 83 -16.82 5.36 8.42
CA HIS A 83 -18.13 4.70 8.39
C HIS A 83 -18.15 3.36 9.16
N GLY A 84 -17.00 2.70 9.31
CA GLY A 84 -16.84 1.47 10.08
C GLY A 84 -16.93 1.64 11.60
N ILE A 85 -16.66 2.85 12.13
CA ILE A 85 -16.75 3.17 13.56
C ILE A 85 -18.19 2.96 14.06
N ALA A 86 -19.18 3.41 13.29
CA ALA A 86 -20.59 3.29 13.66
C ALA A 86 -21.07 1.82 13.73
N GLN A 87 -20.46 0.93 12.96
CA GLN A 87 -20.86 -0.48 12.83
C GLN A 87 -19.94 -1.46 13.59
N ARG A 88 -18.88 -0.99 14.28
CA ARG A 88 -17.85 -1.82 14.94
C ARG A 88 -17.14 -2.83 14.02
N GLN A 89 -17.12 -2.60 12.71
CA GLN A 89 -16.51 -3.49 11.70
C GLN A 89 -15.14 -3.01 11.21
N LEU A 90 -14.44 -2.21 12.01
CA LEU A 90 -13.19 -1.53 11.66
C LEU A 90 -12.10 -2.49 11.15
N GLN A 91 -11.91 -3.64 11.82
CA GLN A 91 -10.87 -4.61 11.48
C GLN A 91 -11.14 -5.31 10.14
N HIS A 92 -12.36 -5.76 9.91
CA HIS A 92 -12.73 -6.45 8.67
C HIS A 92 -12.59 -5.50 7.46
N ARG A 93 -12.99 -4.24 7.63
CA ARG A 93 -12.84 -3.19 6.61
C ARG A 93 -11.38 -2.85 6.34
N PHE A 94 -10.55 -2.77 7.38
CA PHE A 94 -9.11 -2.58 7.22
C PHE A 94 -8.46 -3.74 6.46
N LEU A 95 -8.84 -4.99 6.76
CA LEU A 95 -8.35 -6.18 6.06
C LEU A 95 -8.59 -6.13 4.55
N GLN A 96 -9.71 -5.55 4.10
CA GLN A 96 -9.98 -5.38 2.67
C GLN A 96 -8.99 -4.47 1.95
N PHE A 97 -8.33 -3.54 2.66
CA PHE A 97 -7.23 -2.74 2.10
C PHE A 97 -5.86 -3.38 2.33
N ALA A 98 -5.65 -3.96 3.51
CA ALA A 98 -4.37 -4.57 3.86
C ALA A 98 -4.05 -5.78 2.97
N VAL A 99 -5.03 -6.65 2.69
CA VAL A 99 -4.84 -7.84 1.85
C VAL A 99 -4.32 -7.52 0.43
N PRO A 100 -4.96 -6.63 -0.36
CA PRO A 100 -4.46 -6.30 -1.70
C PRO A 100 -3.12 -5.55 -1.66
N LEU A 101 -2.86 -4.74 -0.63
CA LEU A 101 -1.56 -4.07 -0.49
C LEU A 101 -0.44 -5.08 -0.19
N ILE A 102 -0.66 -6.01 0.74
CA ILE A 102 0.30 -7.06 1.08
C ILE A 102 0.54 -7.98 -0.12
N SER A 103 -0.52 -8.39 -0.84
CA SER A 103 -0.36 -9.23 -2.02
C SER A 103 0.42 -8.54 -3.13
N ALA A 104 0.24 -7.22 -3.31
CA ALA A 104 1.03 -6.43 -4.25
C ALA A 104 2.52 -6.38 -3.87
N VAL A 105 2.87 -6.33 -2.58
CA VAL A 105 4.27 -6.41 -2.13
C VAL A 105 4.86 -7.78 -2.45
N VAL A 106 4.15 -8.86 -2.07
CA VAL A 106 4.62 -10.23 -2.30
C VAL A 106 4.83 -10.48 -3.80
N LEU A 107 3.90 -10.03 -4.63
CA LEU A 107 4.02 -10.17 -6.08
C LEU A 107 5.25 -9.42 -6.63
N ALA A 108 5.51 -8.21 -6.15
CA ALA A 108 6.66 -7.42 -6.59
C ALA A 108 8.00 -8.07 -6.21
N GLU A 109 8.10 -8.66 -5.02
CA GLU A 109 9.30 -9.39 -4.59
C GLU A 109 9.49 -10.69 -5.40
N LEU A 110 8.42 -11.43 -5.68
CA LEU A 110 8.47 -12.61 -6.54
C LEU A 110 8.96 -12.28 -7.96
N LEU A 111 8.42 -11.21 -8.55
CA LEU A 111 8.84 -10.72 -9.87
C LEU A 111 10.30 -10.26 -9.86
N ARG A 112 10.72 -9.54 -8.81
CA ARG A 112 12.10 -9.09 -8.64
C ARG A 112 13.06 -10.27 -8.54
N GLY A 113 12.73 -11.28 -7.73
CA GLY A 113 13.53 -12.50 -7.58
C GLY A 113 13.68 -13.25 -8.90
N TRP A 114 12.59 -13.41 -9.65
CA TRP A 114 12.61 -14.02 -10.98
C TRP A 114 13.47 -13.25 -11.99
N ALA A 115 13.38 -11.91 -11.99
CA ALA A 115 14.18 -11.09 -12.88
C ALA A 115 15.69 -11.19 -12.59
N ILE A 116 16.07 -11.27 -11.30
CA ILE A 116 17.46 -11.47 -10.89
C ILE A 116 17.98 -12.84 -11.34
N THR A 117 17.22 -13.91 -11.13
CA THR A 117 17.66 -15.26 -11.55
C THR A 117 17.77 -15.38 -13.07
N SER A 118 16.86 -14.73 -13.81
CA SER A 118 16.94 -14.59 -15.27
C SER A 118 18.25 -13.93 -15.72
N LEU A 119 18.63 -12.82 -15.08
CA LEU A 119 19.88 -12.10 -15.39
C LEU A 119 21.12 -12.99 -15.16
N VAL A 120 21.17 -13.72 -14.04
CA VAL A 120 22.29 -14.62 -13.73
C VAL A 120 22.41 -15.73 -14.77
N ASN A 121 21.30 -16.36 -15.15
CA ASN A 121 21.30 -17.44 -16.15
C ASN A 121 21.71 -16.96 -17.55
N ALA A 122 21.46 -15.70 -17.91
CA ALA A 122 21.84 -15.15 -19.21
C ALA A 122 23.35 -14.86 -19.34
N THR A 123 24.07 -14.79 -18.22
CA THR A 123 25.52 -14.48 -18.19
C THR A 123 26.44 -15.71 -18.19
N HIS A 124 25.88 -16.92 -18.12
CA HIS A 124 26.58 -18.20 -18.16
C HIS A 124 26.39 -18.88 -19.51
#